data_AF-A0A924QKI9-F1
#
_entry.id   AF-A0A924QKI9-F1
#
_cell.length_a   1.000
_cell.length_b   1.000
_cell.length_c   1.000
_cell.angle_alpha   90.00
_cell.angle_beta   90.00
_cell.angle_gamma   90.00
#
_symmetry.space_group_name_H-M   'P 1'
#
loop_
_entity.id
_entity.type
_entity.pdbx_description
1 polymer ?
#
loop_
_entity_poly.entity_id
_entity_poly.type
_entity_poly.pdbx_seq_one_letter_code
_entity_poly.pdbx_strand_id
1 'polypeptide(L)'
;MDYCRPELADRLAAEYVTGTLRGRARRRFEALLPAHANLRNAVREWQDRLMPLTLSVAPQAPSIDVWKRIEAQIGGTSKATVSAQPTPWWSGLAFWRGVSGVATAAALGLLVMVNTPGPAQAPMVVVLSSTAVNADGSVVPASFVASISGDGRAVVTKPLLNVSLQSDRALELWAVPGAGAPKSLGLISANGASVVQKNKVPLGTAALAVSLEPPGGSTTGAPSGPVLFVGKLSS
;
A
#
# COMPACT_ATOMS: atom_id res chain seq x y z
N MET A 1 32.29 -9.01 44.51
CA MET A 1 32.53 -10.45 44.76
C MET A 1 32.55 -11.11 43.39
N ASP A 2 33.65 -11.77 43.06
CA ASP A 2 33.80 -12.43 41.77
C ASP A 2 33.19 -13.83 41.83
N TYR A 3 31.94 -13.95 41.38
CA TYR A 3 31.20 -15.22 41.32
C TYR A 3 31.67 -16.13 40.17
N CYS A 4 32.67 -15.69 39.40
CA CYS A 4 33.35 -16.48 38.38
C CYS A 4 34.39 -17.45 38.96
N ARG A 5 34.77 -17.30 40.24
CA ARG A 5 35.72 -18.21 40.89
C ARG A 5 35.03 -19.53 41.27
N PRO A 6 35.52 -20.68 40.78
CA PRO A 6 34.85 -21.97 40.96
C PRO A 6 34.74 -22.39 42.43
N GLU A 7 35.78 -22.16 43.24
CA GLU A 7 35.77 -22.53 44.67
C GLU A 7 34.73 -21.76 45.49
N LEU A 8 34.51 -20.48 45.16
CA LEU A 8 33.54 -19.64 45.86
C LEU A 8 32.12 -20.03 45.45
N ALA A 9 31.91 -20.30 44.15
CA ALA A 9 30.65 -20.82 43.63
C ALA A 9 30.26 -22.15 44.29
N ASP A 10 31.22 -23.05 44.43
CA ASP A 10 31.04 -24.36 45.06
C ASP A 10 30.62 -24.25 46.53
N ARG A 11 31.34 -23.45 47.34
CA ARG A 11 30.99 -23.24 48.76
C ARG A 11 29.62 -22.61 48.95
N LEU A 12 29.28 -21.57 48.19
CA LEU A 12 27.96 -20.94 48.29
C LEU A 12 26.83 -21.86 47.83
N ALA A 13 27.07 -22.69 46.82
CA ALA A 13 26.12 -23.71 46.38
C ALA A 13 25.91 -24.78 47.47
N ALA A 14 26.97 -25.25 48.12
CA ALA A 14 26.89 -26.18 49.24
C ALA A 14 26.03 -25.61 50.38
N GLU A 15 26.28 -24.36 50.78
CA GLU A 15 25.51 -23.69 51.82
C GLU A 15 24.04 -23.48 51.44
N TYR A 16 23.79 -23.16 50.16
CA TYR A 16 22.45 -22.99 49.63
C TYR A 16 21.66 -24.31 49.63
N VAL A 17 22.24 -25.39 49.09
CA VAL A 17 21.57 -26.69 48.97
C VAL A 17 21.33 -27.32 50.35
N THR A 18 22.29 -27.19 51.28
CA THR A 18 22.13 -27.65 52.67
C THR A 18 21.18 -26.77 53.50
N GLY A 19 20.73 -25.63 52.96
CA GLY A 19 19.82 -24.70 53.65
C GLY A 19 20.47 -23.90 54.79
N THR A 20 21.81 -23.90 54.87
CA THR A 20 22.57 -23.10 55.85
C THR A 20 22.66 -21.64 55.42
N LEU A 21 22.55 -21.35 54.12
CA LEU A 21 22.42 -19.99 53.60
C LEU A 21 21.02 -19.42 53.92
N ARG A 22 20.97 -18.34 54.70
CA ARG A 22 19.70 -17.76 55.21
C ARG A 22 19.55 -16.27 54.92
N GLY A 23 18.31 -15.78 55.04
CA GLY A 23 17.99 -14.36 55.04
C GLY A 23 18.37 -13.62 53.75
N ARG A 24 19.13 -12.52 53.89
CA ARG A 24 19.53 -11.67 52.75
C ARG A 24 20.55 -12.36 51.84
N ALA A 25 21.42 -13.20 52.39
CA ALA A 25 22.44 -13.91 51.64
C ALA A 25 21.79 -14.90 50.65
N ARG A 26 20.79 -15.65 51.12
CA ARG A 26 20.03 -16.58 50.27
C ARG A 26 19.30 -15.86 49.13
N ARG A 27 18.55 -14.79 49.44
CA ARG A 27 17.85 -14.01 48.42
C ARG A 27 18.78 -13.42 47.37
N ARG A 28 19.95 -12.93 47.79
CA ARG A 28 20.98 -12.43 46.87
C ARG A 28 21.53 -13.55 45.98
N PHE A 29 21.79 -14.72 46.55
CA PHE A 29 22.25 -15.88 45.78
C PHE A 29 21.20 -16.33 44.75
N GLU A 30 19.94 -16.46 45.16
CA GLU A 30 18.81 -16.81 44.29
C GLU A 30 18.65 -15.81 43.13
N ALA A 31 18.77 -14.50 43.40
CA ALA A 31 18.72 -13.47 42.37
C ALA A 31 19.89 -13.53 41.37
N LEU A 32 21.03 -14.10 41.75
CA LEU A 32 22.21 -14.24 40.88
C LEU A 32 22.15 -15.48 39.98
N LEU A 33 21.39 -16.51 40.35
CA LEU A 33 21.31 -17.79 39.62
C LEU A 33 20.96 -17.65 38.12
N PRO A 34 20.02 -16.78 37.69
CA PRO A 34 19.69 -16.64 36.27
C PRO A 34 20.88 -16.15 35.43
N ALA A 35 21.69 -15.26 35.98
CA ALA A 35 22.80 -14.62 35.26
C ALA A 35 24.12 -15.41 35.30
N HIS A 36 24.29 -16.36 36.24
CA HIS A 36 25.58 -17.03 36.47
C HIS A 36 25.50 -18.55 36.27
N ALA A 37 26.01 -19.04 35.14
CA ALA A 37 26.02 -20.47 34.82
C ALA A 37 26.81 -21.31 35.82
N ASN A 38 27.97 -20.82 36.30
CA ASN A 38 28.80 -21.54 37.27
C ASN A 38 28.06 -21.81 38.60
N LEU A 39 27.27 -20.84 39.08
CA LEU A 39 26.45 -21.03 40.28
C LEU A 39 25.37 -22.10 40.08
N ARG A 40 24.71 -22.10 38.91
CA ARG A 40 23.69 -23.12 38.60
C ARG A 40 24.29 -24.52 38.50
N ASN A 41 25.46 -24.65 37.88
CA ASN A 41 26.15 -25.92 37.75
C ASN A 41 26.58 -26.46 39.11
N ALA A 42 27.18 -25.62 39.96
CA ALA A 42 27.56 -26.00 41.32
C ALA A 42 26.34 -26.41 42.17
N VAL A 43 25.22 -25.68 42.07
CA VAL A 43 23.97 -26.06 42.77
C VAL A 43 23.47 -27.43 42.30
N ARG A 44 23.46 -27.68 40.99
CA ARG A 44 23.05 -28.98 40.45
C ARG A 44 23.96 -30.11 40.95
N GLU A 45 25.27 -29.90 40.91
CA GLU A 45 26.23 -30.91 41.37
C GLU A 45 26.05 -31.25 42.86
N TRP A 46 25.82 -30.23 43.71
CA TRP A 46 25.50 -30.45 45.12
C TRP A 46 24.15 -31.15 45.33
N GLN A 47 23.13 -30.83 44.53
CA GLN A 47 21.85 -31.55 44.55
C GLN A 47 22.05 -33.02 44.15
N ASP A 48 22.77 -33.31 43.07
CA ASP A 48 23.01 -34.67 42.59
C ASP A 48 23.80 -35.51 43.62
N ARG A 49 24.73 -34.90 44.35
CA ARG A 49 25.48 -35.55 45.45
C ARG A 49 24.60 -35.88 46.66
N LEU A 50 23.64 -35.02 46.99
CA LEU A 50 22.82 -35.15 48.22
C LEU A 50 21.48 -35.86 48.00
N MET A 51 20.93 -35.81 46.79
CA MET A 51 19.65 -36.46 46.44
C MET A 51 19.61 -37.96 46.78
N PRO A 52 20.67 -38.77 46.55
CA PRO A 52 20.65 -40.19 46.93
C PRO A 52 20.41 -40.43 48.43
N LEU A 53 20.78 -39.48 49.29
CA LEU A 53 20.52 -39.60 50.74
C LEU A 53 19.02 -39.60 51.05
N THR A 54 18.17 -38.99 50.22
CA THR A 54 16.72 -38.98 50.44
C THR A 54 16.08 -40.35 50.26
N LEU A 55 16.73 -41.28 49.55
CA LEU A 55 16.27 -42.66 49.38
C LEU A 55 16.29 -43.44 50.71
N SER A 56 17.10 -42.99 51.69
CA SER A 56 17.18 -43.60 53.01
C SER A 56 16.08 -43.13 53.98
N VAL A 57 15.30 -42.11 53.59
CA VAL A 57 14.25 -41.53 54.43
C VAL A 57 12.92 -42.25 54.15
N ALA A 58 12.24 -42.68 55.22
CA ALA A 58 10.93 -43.31 55.10
C ALA A 58 9.90 -42.33 54.47
N PRO A 59 9.16 -42.74 53.42
CA PRO A 59 8.13 -41.88 52.83
C PRO A 59 7.02 -41.58 53.84
N GLN A 60 6.66 -40.30 53.97
CA GLN A 60 5.51 -39.86 54.76
C GLN A 60 4.49 -39.21 53.82
N ALA A 61 3.31 -39.80 53.72
CA ALA A 61 2.24 -39.26 52.90
C ALA A 61 1.67 -37.97 53.53
N PRO A 62 1.64 -36.83 52.81
CA PRO A 62 0.96 -35.63 53.29
C PRO A 62 -0.57 -35.84 53.28
N SER A 63 -1.31 -35.01 54.01
CA SER A 63 -2.78 -35.07 53.98
C SER A 63 -3.34 -34.68 52.60
N ILE A 64 -4.50 -35.24 52.24
CA ILE A 64 -5.17 -34.96 50.96
C ILE A 64 -5.49 -33.47 50.77
N ASP A 65 -5.70 -32.73 51.86
CA ASP A 65 -5.99 -31.30 51.82
C ASP A 65 -4.79 -30.45 51.35
N VAL A 66 -3.57 -30.95 51.53
CA VAL A 66 -2.36 -30.28 51.00
C VAL A 66 -2.39 -30.30 49.47
N TRP A 67 -2.74 -31.44 48.87
CA TRP A 67 -2.85 -31.56 47.42
C TRP A 67 -3.93 -30.64 46.85
N LYS A 68 -5.13 -30.62 47.45
CA LYS A 68 -6.22 -29.72 47.05
C LYS A 68 -5.82 -28.24 47.12
N ARG A 69 -5.08 -27.84 48.15
CA ARG A 69 -4.57 -26.45 48.29
C ARG A 69 -3.56 -26.11 47.19
N ILE A 70 -2.66 -27.02 46.85
CA ILE A 70 -1.69 -26.85 45.76
C ILE A 70 -2.42 -26.74 44.41
N GLU A 71 -3.36 -27.63 44.14
CA GLU A 71 -4.17 -27.62 42.92
C GLU A 71 -4.97 -26.32 42.76
N ALA A 72 -5.60 -25.85 43.84
CA ALA A 72 -6.30 -24.56 43.83
C ALA A 72 -5.35 -23.37 43.60
N GLN A 73 -4.15 -23.41 44.16
CA GLN A 73 -3.17 -22.33 44.00
C GLN A 73 -2.57 -22.31 42.59
N ILE A 74 -2.26 -23.47 42.00
CA ILE A 74 -1.71 -23.58 40.64
C ILE A 74 -2.80 -23.39 39.57
N GLY A 75 -4.00 -23.95 39.78
CA GLY A 75 -5.13 -23.90 38.85
C GLY A 75 -6.01 -22.65 38.94
N GLY A 76 -5.88 -21.85 40.01
CA GLY A 76 -6.79 -20.74 40.33
C GLY A 76 -6.16 -19.37 40.54
N THR A 77 -4.83 -19.22 40.50
CA THR A 77 -4.16 -17.90 40.61
C THR A 77 -3.79 -17.27 39.26
N SER A 78 -4.61 -17.51 38.22
CA SER A 78 -4.85 -16.51 37.16
C SER A 78 -6.24 -15.86 37.28
N LYS A 79 -6.87 -15.98 38.45
CA LYS A 79 -7.72 -14.92 39.00
C LYS A 79 -7.08 -14.45 40.29
N ALA A 80 -5.89 -13.86 40.16
CA ALA A 80 -5.46 -12.91 41.16
C ALA A 80 -6.62 -11.92 41.35
N THR A 81 -7.18 -11.88 42.55
CA THR A 81 -7.97 -10.76 43.05
C THR A 81 -7.03 -9.56 43.19
N VAL A 82 -6.44 -9.14 42.08
CA VAL A 82 -6.14 -7.73 41.85
C VAL A 82 -7.51 -7.07 41.96
N SER A 83 -7.63 -6.09 42.86
CA SER A 83 -8.79 -5.20 42.90
C SER A 83 -9.23 -4.94 41.47
N ALA A 84 -10.45 -5.37 41.12
CA ALA A 84 -10.98 -5.23 39.78
C ALA A 84 -11.17 -3.74 39.54
N GLN A 85 -10.11 -3.04 39.11
CA GLN A 85 -10.27 -1.78 38.43
C GLN A 85 -11.22 -2.05 37.26
N PRO A 86 -12.23 -1.21 37.04
CA PRO A 86 -13.13 -1.38 35.91
C PRO A 86 -12.27 -1.41 34.64
N THR A 87 -12.15 -2.59 34.05
CA THR A 87 -11.50 -2.74 32.75
C THR A 87 -12.30 -1.90 31.78
N PRO A 88 -11.67 -0.93 31.11
CA PRO A 88 -12.41 -0.05 30.24
C PRO A 88 -13.09 -0.87 29.15
N TRP A 89 -14.29 -0.46 28.75
CA TRP A 89 -15.12 -1.21 27.79
C TRP A 89 -14.42 -1.46 26.44
N TRP A 90 -13.38 -0.67 26.10
CA TRP A 90 -12.54 -0.85 24.91
C TRP A 90 -11.40 -1.87 25.09
N SER A 91 -11.11 -2.39 26.28
CA SER A 91 -10.06 -3.40 26.48
C SER A 91 -10.56 -4.83 26.22
N GLY A 92 -11.85 -5.01 25.91
CA GLY A 92 -12.42 -6.30 25.57
C GLY A 92 -12.00 -6.78 24.19
N LEU A 93 -11.63 -8.06 24.08
CA LEU A 93 -11.30 -8.69 22.79
C LEU A 93 -12.48 -8.64 21.81
N ALA A 94 -13.72 -8.72 22.30
CA ALA A 94 -14.92 -8.58 21.48
C ALA A 94 -15.05 -7.20 20.83
N PHE A 95 -14.68 -6.13 21.55
CA PHE A 95 -14.65 -4.77 21.01
C PHE A 95 -13.64 -4.66 19.86
N TRP A 96 -12.41 -5.12 20.07
CA TRP A 96 -11.36 -5.09 19.02
C TRP A 96 -11.69 -5.99 17.82
N ARG A 97 -12.36 -7.13 18.04
CA ARG A 97 -12.87 -7.97 16.95
C ARG A 97 -13.96 -7.25 16.15
N GLY A 98 -14.87 -6.53 16.80
CA GLY A 98 -15.89 -5.71 16.15
C GLY A 98 -15.27 -4.57 15.33
N VAL A 99 -14.37 -3.79 15.93
CA VAL A 99 -13.66 -2.70 15.27
C VAL A 99 -12.88 -3.20 14.05
N SER A 100 -12.18 -4.33 14.18
CA SER A 100 -11.41 -4.92 13.06
C SER A 100 -12.33 -5.39 11.93
N GLY A 101 -13.49 -5.97 12.27
CA GLY A 101 -14.50 -6.36 11.28
C GLY A 101 -15.04 -5.17 10.48
N VAL A 102 -15.43 -4.09 11.17
CA VAL A 102 -15.90 -2.85 10.53
C VAL A 102 -14.81 -2.22 9.66
N ALA A 103 -13.57 -2.14 10.17
CA ALA A 103 -12.45 -1.58 9.43
C ALA A 103 -12.15 -2.38 8.14
N THR A 104 -12.22 -3.71 8.21
CA THR A 104 -12.02 -4.58 7.05
C THR A 104 -13.13 -4.40 6.01
N ALA A 105 -14.39 -4.35 6.44
CA ALA A 105 -15.52 -4.09 5.54
C ALA A 105 -15.42 -2.70 4.87
N ALA A 106 -15.03 -1.68 5.64
CA ALA A 106 -14.82 -0.33 5.10
C ALA A 106 -13.65 -0.28 4.11
N ALA A 107 -12.54 -0.96 4.39
CA ALA A 107 -11.39 -1.04 3.49
C ALA A 107 -11.75 -1.75 2.17
N LEU A 108 -12.50 -2.85 2.24
CA LEU A 108 -13.01 -3.53 1.04
C LEU A 108 -14.00 -2.65 0.27
N GLY A 109 -14.88 -1.93 0.96
CA GLY A 109 -15.79 -0.97 0.34
C GLY A 109 -15.06 0.15 -0.39
N LEU A 110 -14.03 0.72 0.25
CA LEU A 110 -13.14 1.72 -0.36
C LEU A 110 -12.40 1.16 -1.56
N LEU A 111 -11.89 -0.07 -1.47
CA LEU A 111 -11.20 -0.73 -2.56
C LEU A 111 -12.13 -0.92 -3.76
N VAL A 112 -13.37 -1.36 -3.55
CA VAL A 112 -14.38 -1.47 -4.60
C VAL A 112 -14.70 -0.08 -5.17
N MET A 113 -14.94 0.91 -4.33
CA MET A 113 -15.29 2.27 -4.75
C MET A 113 -14.19 2.92 -5.60
N VAL A 114 -12.92 2.74 -5.25
CA VAL A 114 -11.78 3.29 -6.00
C VAL A 114 -11.54 2.52 -7.32
N ASN A 115 -11.83 1.21 -7.34
CA ASN A 115 -11.60 0.36 -8.53
C ASN A 115 -12.81 0.23 -9.45
N THR A 116 -13.96 0.85 -9.13
CA THR A 116 -15.12 0.85 -10.01
C THR A 116 -14.99 2.04 -10.98
N PRO A 117 -14.64 1.83 -12.26
CA PRO A 117 -14.61 2.93 -13.22
C PRO A 117 -15.99 3.57 -13.30
N GLY A 118 -16.03 4.90 -13.26
CA GLY A 118 -17.27 5.67 -13.39
C GLY A 118 -17.98 5.36 -14.72
N PRO A 119 -19.28 5.71 -14.85
CA PRO A 119 -20.04 5.45 -16.08
C PRO A 119 -19.28 6.00 -17.29
N ALA A 120 -18.98 5.12 -18.25
CA ALA A 120 -18.27 5.47 -19.46
C ALA A 120 -19.12 6.46 -20.26
N GLN A 121 -18.70 7.73 -20.29
CA GLN A 121 -19.35 8.75 -21.10
C GLN A 121 -19.08 8.41 -22.57
N ALA A 122 -20.14 8.37 -23.38
CA ALA A 122 -20.03 8.06 -24.80
C ALA A 122 -19.05 9.03 -25.48
N PRO A 123 -18.04 8.53 -26.20
CA PRO A 123 -17.10 9.39 -26.90
C PRO A 123 -17.81 10.10 -28.07
N MET A 124 -17.49 11.38 -28.27
CA MET A 124 -17.98 12.13 -29.43
C MET A 124 -17.02 11.90 -30.61
N VAL A 125 -17.57 11.54 -31.76
CA VAL A 125 -16.80 11.23 -32.98
C VAL A 125 -17.03 12.34 -34.01
N VAL A 126 -15.95 12.93 -34.47
CA VAL A 126 -15.94 14.00 -35.48
C VAL A 126 -15.16 13.53 -36.68
N VAL A 127 -15.76 13.67 -37.86
CA VAL A 127 -15.07 13.48 -39.14
C VAL A 127 -14.54 14.83 -39.61
N LEU A 128 -13.23 14.93 -39.80
CA LEU A 128 -12.58 16.08 -40.39
C LEU A 128 -12.36 15.81 -41.88
N SER A 129 -12.99 16.63 -42.71
CA SER A 129 -12.87 16.55 -44.16
C SER A 129 -11.75 17.43 -44.66
N SER A 130 -11.10 17.01 -45.74
CA SER A 130 -10.08 17.81 -46.44
C SER A 130 -10.64 19.14 -46.90
N THR A 131 -9.88 20.21 -46.69
CA THR A 131 -10.08 21.53 -47.32
C THR A 131 -9.32 21.66 -48.64
N ALA A 132 -8.44 20.71 -48.96
CA ALA A 132 -7.69 20.69 -50.20
C ALA A 132 -8.56 20.28 -51.39
N VAL A 133 -8.42 21.04 -52.47
CA VAL A 133 -9.13 20.85 -53.73
C VAL A 133 -8.10 20.50 -54.80
N ASN A 134 -8.38 19.46 -55.58
CA ASN A 134 -7.61 19.06 -56.75
C ASN A 134 -7.68 20.15 -57.84
N ALA A 135 -6.75 20.10 -58.80
CA ALA A 135 -6.70 21.05 -59.91
C ALA A 135 -7.98 21.05 -60.79
N ASP A 136 -8.79 19.99 -60.71
CA ASP A 136 -10.08 19.83 -61.39
C ASP A 136 -11.28 20.32 -60.56
N GLY A 137 -11.04 20.92 -59.38
CA GLY A 137 -12.10 21.40 -58.48
C GLY A 137 -12.70 20.32 -57.58
N SER A 138 -12.26 19.06 -57.65
CA SER A 138 -12.74 17.99 -56.76
C SER A 138 -12.03 18.00 -55.40
N VAL A 139 -12.73 17.65 -54.31
CA VAL A 139 -12.13 17.61 -52.97
C VAL A 139 -11.26 16.36 -52.83
N VAL A 140 -10.05 16.50 -52.29
CA VAL A 140 -9.15 15.36 -52.01
C VAL A 140 -9.83 14.42 -51.00
N PRO A 141 -9.97 13.09 -51.28
CA PRO A 141 -10.72 12.16 -50.42
C PRO A 141 -10.02 11.79 -49.10
N ALA A 142 -9.07 12.59 -48.63
CA ALA A 142 -8.42 12.40 -47.35
C ALA A 142 -9.32 12.92 -46.22
N SER A 143 -9.47 12.13 -45.16
CA SER A 143 -10.22 12.53 -43.97
C SER A 143 -9.55 11.99 -42.72
N PHE A 144 -9.72 12.71 -41.62
CA PHE A 144 -9.34 12.27 -40.28
C PHE A 144 -10.59 11.98 -39.47
N VAL A 145 -10.54 10.96 -38.64
CA VAL A 145 -11.53 10.75 -37.58
C VAL A 145 -10.89 11.13 -36.27
N ALA A 146 -11.54 12.03 -35.54
CA ALA A 146 -11.20 12.37 -34.17
C ALA A 146 -12.28 11.81 -33.23
N SER A 147 -11.86 11.04 -32.23
CA SER A 147 -12.72 10.59 -31.14
C SER A 147 -12.28 11.30 -29.87
N ILE A 148 -13.17 12.11 -29.29
CA ILE A 148 -12.92 12.80 -28.02
C ILE A 148 -13.56 11.97 -26.92
N SER A 149 -12.80 11.69 -25.85
CA SER A 149 -13.34 11.04 -24.65
C SER A 149 -14.48 11.87 -24.07
N GLY A 150 -15.49 11.24 -23.46
CA GLY A 150 -16.63 12.00 -22.94
C GLY A 150 -16.25 13.07 -21.91
N ASP A 151 -15.14 12.88 -21.17
CA ASP A 151 -14.61 13.88 -20.24
C ASP A 151 -13.77 14.99 -20.91
N GLY A 152 -13.56 14.91 -22.23
CA GLY A 152 -12.82 15.85 -23.06
C GLY A 152 -11.30 15.81 -22.89
N ARG A 153 -10.75 14.85 -22.12
CA ARG A 153 -9.33 14.83 -21.77
C ARG A 153 -8.44 14.14 -22.79
N ALA A 154 -8.98 13.23 -23.59
CA ALA A 154 -8.24 12.52 -24.61
C ALA A 154 -8.90 12.73 -25.97
N VAL A 155 -8.08 13.01 -26.98
CA VAL A 155 -8.50 13.00 -28.38
C VAL A 155 -7.67 11.97 -29.13
N VAL A 156 -8.35 10.99 -29.72
CA VAL A 156 -7.74 9.99 -30.58
C VAL A 156 -8.00 10.38 -32.03
N THR A 157 -6.94 10.67 -32.79
CA THR A 157 -7.05 10.98 -34.21
C THR A 157 -6.50 9.84 -35.04
N LYS A 158 -7.22 9.44 -36.07
CA LYS A 158 -6.76 8.46 -37.05
C LYS A 158 -7.08 8.93 -38.48
N PRO A 159 -6.09 9.02 -39.37
CA PRO A 159 -6.35 9.24 -40.78
C PRO A 159 -7.02 8.01 -41.40
N LEU A 160 -8.03 8.22 -42.26
CA LEU A 160 -8.66 7.13 -43.02
C LEU A 160 -7.73 6.60 -44.12
N LEU A 161 -6.94 7.51 -44.69
CA LEU A 161 -5.90 7.25 -45.67
C LEU A 161 -4.63 7.94 -45.19
N ASN A 162 -3.50 7.23 -45.26
CA ASN A 162 -2.20 7.77 -44.87
C ASN A 162 -1.92 9.07 -45.64
N VAL A 163 -1.54 10.12 -44.90
CA VAL A 163 -1.19 11.41 -45.49
C VAL A 163 0.31 11.41 -45.80
N SER A 164 0.69 11.71 -47.05
CA SER A 164 2.10 11.88 -47.38
C SER A 164 2.57 13.24 -46.84
N LEU A 165 3.45 13.22 -45.84
CA LEU A 165 4.10 14.41 -45.29
C LEU A 165 5.55 14.48 -45.76
N GLN A 166 6.01 15.71 -46.04
CA GLN A 166 7.44 15.98 -46.16
C GLN A 166 8.13 15.78 -44.80
N SER A 167 9.38 15.33 -44.81
CA SER A 167 10.12 14.99 -43.57
C SER A 167 10.37 16.18 -42.64
N ASP A 168 10.18 17.41 -43.12
CA ASP A 168 10.32 18.67 -42.39
C ASP A 168 8.96 19.27 -41.97
N ARG A 169 7.88 18.48 -41.96
CA ARG A 169 6.54 18.94 -41.59
C ARG A 169 5.90 18.07 -40.51
N ALA A 170 5.07 18.70 -39.69
CA ALA A 170 4.25 18.04 -38.68
C ALA A 170 2.79 18.42 -38.86
N LEU A 171 1.88 17.54 -38.43
CA LEU A 171 0.46 17.87 -38.32
C LEU A 171 0.14 18.26 -36.90
N GLU A 172 -0.60 19.34 -36.74
CA GLU A 172 -1.06 19.82 -35.44
C GLU A 172 -2.58 19.87 -35.39
N LEU A 173 -3.15 19.35 -34.31
CA LEU A 173 -4.58 19.36 -34.04
C LEU A 173 -4.95 20.58 -33.19
N TRP A 174 -6.04 21.25 -33.58
CA TRP A 174 -6.54 22.45 -32.96
C TRP A 174 -8.01 22.31 -32.57
N ALA A 175 -8.36 22.85 -31.40
CA ALA A 175 -9.73 23.14 -31.00
C ALA A 175 -10.10 24.56 -31.44
N VAL A 176 -11.12 24.68 -32.28
CA VAL A 176 -11.60 25.97 -32.81
C VAL A 176 -12.90 26.34 -32.09
N PRO A 177 -12.91 27.42 -31.27
CA PRO A 177 -14.12 27.88 -30.61
C PRO A 177 -15.10 28.53 -31.59
N GLY A 178 -16.37 28.66 -31.21
CA GLY A 178 -17.35 29.43 -31.99
C GLY A 178 -17.02 30.93 -32.10
N ALA A 179 -16.29 31.46 -31.12
CA ALA A 179 -15.72 32.81 -31.12
C ALA A 179 -14.39 32.81 -30.35
N GLY A 180 -13.37 33.49 -30.88
CA GLY A 180 -12.04 33.59 -30.28
C GLY A 180 -10.95 32.83 -31.05
N ALA A 181 -9.77 32.72 -30.44
CA ALA A 181 -8.60 32.09 -31.06
C ALA A 181 -8.61 30.56 -30.94
N PRO A 182 -8.12 29.82 -31.95
CA PRO A 182 -7.95 28.37 -31.86
C PRO A 182 -6.91 28.02 -30.80
N LYS A 183 -7.07 26.83 -30.18
CA LYS A 183 -6.15 26.32 -29.17
C LYS A 183 -5.52 25.02 -29.62
N SER A 184 -4.20 24.94 -29.57
CA SER A 184 -3.47 23.70 -29.88
C SER A 184 -3.84 22.60 -28.88
N LEU A 185 -4.20 21.44 -29.41
CA LEU A 185 -4.37 20.21 -28.66
C LEU A 185 -3.07 19.39 -28.68
N GLY A 186 -2.34 19.42 -29.79
CA GLY A 186 -1.01 18.83 -29.92
C GLY A 186 -0.74 18.23 -31.29
N LEU A 187 0.47 17.69 -31.45
CA LEU A 187 0.91 17.06 -32.70
C LEU A 187 0.25 15.69 -32.89
N ILE A 188 -0.06 15.38 -34.14
CA ILE A 188 -0.68 14.10 -34.55
C ILE A 188 0.10 13.47 -35.70
N SER A 189 0.03 12.16 -35.80
CA SER A 189 0.66 11.40 -36.87
C SER A 189 -0.16 11.46 -38.16
N ALA A 190 0.52 11.58 -39.29
CA ALA A 190 -0.06 11.36 -40.62
C ALA A 190 -0.32 9.90 -40.95
N ASN A 191 0.26 8.98 -40.18
CA ASN A 191 0.14 7.53 -40.36
C ASN A 191 -0.27 6.87 -39.05
N GLY A 192 -1.40 6.15 -39.05
CA GLY A 192 -1.90 5.44 -37.87
C GLY A 192 -2.56 6.35 -36.82
N ALA A 193 -2.96 5.76 -35.69
CA ALA A 193 -3.67 6.47 -34.63
C ALA A 193 -2.70 7.27 -33.74
N SER A 194 -3.11 8.47 -33.33
CA SER A 194 -2.41 9.31 -32.35
C SER A 194 -3.34 9.64 -31.20
N VAL A 195 -2.79 9.64 -29.98
CA VAL A 195 -3.54 9.96 -28.76
C VAL A 195 -2.99 11.25 -28.17
N VAL A 196 -3.83 12.27 -28.12
CA VAL A 196 -3.51 13.59 -27.57
C VAL A 196 -4.18 13.71 -26.20
N GLN A 197 -3.39 13.76 -25.13
CA GLN A 197 -3.90 13.80 -23.74
C GLN A 197 -3.47 15.04 -22.95
N LYS A 198 -2.56 15.86 -23.51
CA LYS A 198 -1.90 16.92 -22.76
C LYS A 198 -2.86 18.07 -22.42
N ASN A 199 -3.81 18.34 -23.32
CA ASN A 199 -4.75 19.46 -23.21
C ASN A 199 -6.19 18.95 -23.28
N LYS A 200 -7.00 19.26 -22.27
CA LYS A 200 -8.45 19.06 -22.32
C LYS A 200 -9.03 19.92 -23.45
N VAL A 201 -9.90 19.33 -24.28
CA VAL A 201 -10.66 20.08 -25.29
C VAL A 201 -11.48 21.17 -24.58
N PRO A 202 -11.29 22.46 -24.93
CA PRO A 202 -12.03 23.55 -24.29
C PRO A 202 -13.54 23.42 -24.45
N LEU A 203 -14.28 23.82 -23.42
CA LEU A 203 -15.74 24.01 -23.51
C LEU A 203 -16.03 25.10 -24.56
N GLY A 204 -17.06 24.90 -25.39
CA GLY A 204 -17.41 25.83 -26.47
C GLY A 204 -16.59 25.67 -27.76
N THR A 205 -15.82 24.59 -27.89
CA THR A 205 -15.21 24.20 -29.17
C THR A 205 -16.31 23.88 -30.18
N ALA A 206 -16.33 24.59 -31.30
CA ALA A 206 -17.32 24.44 -32.38
C ALA A 206 -16.81 23.52 -33.51
N ALA A 207 -15.49 23.45 -33.69
CA ALA A 207 -14.87 22.58 -34.68
C ALA A 207 -13.48 22.11 -34.24
N LEU A 208 -13.03 21.02 -34.84
CA LEU A 208 -11.63 20.61 -34.82
C LEU A 208 -11.00 20.94 -36.18
N ALA A 209 -9.72 21.32 -36.15
CA ALA A 209 -8.95 21.58 -37.35
C ALA A 209 -7.57 20.93 -37.26
N VAL A 210 -7.02 20.54 -38.41
CA VAL A 210 -5.64 20.04 -38.53
C VAL A 210 -4.89 20.92 -39.51
N SER A 211 -3.76 21.46 -39.08
CA SER A 211 -2.87 22.28 -39.92
C SER A 211 -1.54 21.59 -40.19
N LEU A 212 -0.89 22.04 -41.26
CA LEU A 212 0.48 21.66 -41.60
C LEU A 212 1.44 22.66 -40.98
N GLU A 213 2.29 22.21 -40.07
CA GLU A 213 3.18 23.05 -39.28
C GLU A 213 4.66 22.70 -39.51
N PRO A 214 5.60 23.59 -39.13
CA PRO A 214 7.02 23.25 -39.05
C PRO A 214 7.30 22.10 -38.07
N PRO A 215 8.53 21.53 -38.07
CA PRO A 215 8.92 20.51 -37.12
C PRO A 215 8.74 21.01 -35.68
N GLY A 216 7.98 20.28 -34.86
CA GLY A 216 7.67 20.67 -33.49
C GLY A 216 6.37 21.45 -33.30
N GLY A 217 5.66 21.81 -34.38
CA GLY A 217 4.37 22.51 -34.33
C GLY A 217 4.48 24.03 -34.43
N SER A 218 3.35 24.71 -34.25
CA SER A 218 3.26 26.16 -34.25
C SER A 218 3.87 26.78 -32.99
N THR A 219 4.65 27.84 -33.19
CA THR A 219 5.23 28.65 -32.12
C THR A 219 4.42 29.89 -31.77
N THR A 220 3.37 30.19 -32.56
CA THR A 220 2.62 31.46 -32.46
C THR A 220 1.36 31.35 -31.60
N GLY A 221 0.96 30.13 -31.21
CA GLY A 221 -0.30 29.89 -30.51
C GLY A 221 -1.53 29.87 -31.42
N ALA A 222 -1.35 30.01 -32.74
CA ALA A 222 -2.37 29.81 -33.77
C ALA A 222 -1.77 28.97 -34.93
N PRO A 223 -2.57 28.40 -35.85
CA PRO A 223 -2.02 27.71 -37.01
C PRO A 223 -1.04 28.60 -37.79
N SER A 224 0.20 28.15 -37.97
CA SER A 224 1.23 28.93 -38.70
C SER A 224 1.33 28.53 -40.17
N GLY A 225 0.78 27.37 -40.53
CA GLY A 225 0.64 26.93 -41.92
C GLY A 225 -0.81 26.64 -42.33
N PRO A 226 -1.00 26.07 -43.55
CA PRO A 226 -2.33 25.87 -44.10
C PRO A 226 -3.14 24.85 -43.29
N VAL A 227 -4.42 25.15 -43.08
CA VAL A 227 -5.37 24.22 -42.48
C VAL A 227 -5.82 23.23 -43.54
N LEU A 228 -5.54 21.95 -43.31
CA LEU A 228 -5.76 20.86 -44.27
C LEU A 228 -7.07 20.11 -44.02
N PHE A 229 -7.52 20.02 -42.77
CA PHE A 229 -8.74 19.28 -42.43
C PHE A 229 -9.56 20.04 -41.39
N VAL A 230 -10.88 20.03 -41.54
CA VAL A 230 -11.82 20.65 -40.58
C VAL A 230 -13.03 19.75 -40.38
N GLY A 231 -13.47 19.60 -39.13
CA GLY A 231 -14.69 18.90 -38.77
C GLY A 231 -15.46 19.66 -37.71
N LYS A 232 -16.74 19.95 -37.94
CA LYS A 232 -17.60 20.60 -36.94
C LYS A 232 -18.03 19.60 -35.87
N LEU A 233 -18.06 20.04 -34.62
CA LEU A 233 -18.70 19.30 -33.54
C LEU A 233 -20.20 19.52 -33.70
N SER A 234 -20.95 18.48 -34.08
CA SER A 234 -22.41 18.54 -34.02
C SER A 234 -22.84 18.49 -32.56
N SER A 235 -23.59 19.50 -32.13
CA SER A 235 -24.36 19.45 -30.88
C SER A 235 -25.42 18.37 -30.93
#